data_AF-A0A4V1Q1J5-F1
#
_entry.id   AF-A0A4V1Q1J5-F1
#
_cell.length_a   1.000
_cell.length_b   1.000
_cell.length_c   1.000
_cell.angle_alpha   90.00
_cell.angle_beta   90.00
_cell.angle_gamma   90.00
#
_symmetry.space_group_name_H-M   'P 1'
#
loop_
_entity.id
_entity.type
_entity.pdbx_description
1 polymer ?
#
loop_
_entity_poly.entity_id
_entity_poly.type
_entity_poly.pdbx_seq_one_letter_code
_entity_poly.pdbx_strand_id
1 'polypeptide(L)'
;MSTGLNESASDATTSPGPILRPKPIRWGDIIFFKVEEIVFEAPRHRFAKHSEVFETMFHLPAGSEETVEGRDKEHPIVLEGYKAVHFDSLLKILYPTPEDLISGTLKLEKEEWIGILNLSTRWNMKKIRTHAINELSKVSLSPIDKSVLGREHKVATWFRDGLTELVSEHPIRPLAELKSQLGADMACTLLWIQNQTQTSLGAGLVLNGLSMGMVACYFCGAGMFTSGRSCVSCSRTIAVDDCNALYLPHGISDTWIDAGNPATGPARATFCINLQHVMCRAGLKCAFSPTKYACPSCSQLMSPRCLKLRLGKNVTENSSASQKILEEFGEEIARCESWDEE
;
A
#
# COMPACT_ATOMS: atom_id res chain seq x y z
N MET A 1 -7.32 66.20 53.84
CA MET A 1 -6.96 66.03 52.42
C MET A 1 -5.47 66.32 52.31
N SER A 2 -4.65 65.29 52.55
CA SER A 2 -3.95 64.49 51.51
C SER A 2 -2.63 65.18 51.11
N THR A 3 -1.54 64.96 51.85
CA THR A 3 -0.48 63.96 51.58
C THR A 3 0.16 64.09 50.20
N GLY A 4 1.31 64.77 50.15
CA GLY A 4 2.28 64.65 49.06
C GLY A 4 3.45 63.79 49.54
N LEU A 5 3.68 62.67 48.87
CA LEU A 5 4.91 61.88 48.97
C LEU A 5 5.40 61.64 47.55
N ASN A 6 6.63 62.09 47.30
CA ASN A 6 7.43 61.84 46.11
C ASN A 6 7.71 60.35 45.99
N GLU A 7 7.31 59.75 44.86
CA GLU A 7 7.70 58.40 44.49
C GLU A 7 8.84 58.50 43.46
N SER A 8 10.04 58.10 43.90
CA SER A 8 11.23 58.02 43.08
C SER A 8 11.10 56.83 42.13
N ALA A 9 10.87 57.10 40.85
CA ALA A 9 10.93 56.08 39.80
C ALA A 9 12.38 55.57 39.68
N SER A 10 12.57 54.30 40.04
CA SER A 10 13.82 53.57 39.85
C SER A 10 13.93 53.19 38.37
N ASP A 11 14.94 53.75 37.72
CA ASP A 11 15.27 53.47 36.32
C ASP A 11 15.94 52.10 36.22
N ALA A 12 15.11 51.05 36.09
CA ALA A 12 15.58 49.69 35.85
C ALA A 12 16.10 49.60 34.42
N THR A 13 17.41 49.83 34.26
CA THR A 13 18.16 49.61 33.02
C THR A 13 18.03 48.14 32.61
N THR A 14 17.06 47.85 31.75
CA THR A 14 16.89 46.53 31.14
C THR A 14 18.00 46.36 30.12
N SER A 15 19.01 45.56 30.47
CA SER A 15 20.09 45.15 29.57
C SER A 15 19.49 44.50 28.31
N PRO A 16 19.79 44.99 27.08
CA PRO A 16 19.30 44.37 25.86
C PRO A 16 19.86 42.95 25.76
N GLY A 17 18.98 41.96 25.62
CA GLY A 17 19.38 40.57 25.38
C GLY A 17 20.31 40.43 24.16
N PRO A 18 21.05 39.31 24.05
CA PRO A 18 22.04 39.13 23.00
C PRO A 18 21.40 39.31 21.61
N ILE A 19 21.89 40.31 20.87
CA ILE A 19 21.48 40.57 19.48
C ILE A 19 21.95 39.39 18.63
N LEU A 20 21.01 38.55 18.19
CA LEU A 20 21.27 37.50 17.22
C LEU A 20 21.65 38.15 15.88
N ARG A 21 22.95 38.17 15.55
CA ARG A 21 23.42 38.65 14.26
C ARG A 21 23.15 37.59 13.18
N PRO A 22 22.41 37.91 12.10
CA PRO A 22 22.19 36.97 11.01
C PRO A 22 23.53 36.58 10.37
N LYS A 23 23.72 35.29 10.06
CA LYS A 23 24.87 34.83 9.27
C LYS A 23 24.57 35.08 7.78
N PRO A 24 25.46 35.76 7.02
CA PRO A 24 25.29 35.94 5.59
C PRO A 24 25.21 34.60 4.86
N ILE A 25 24.21 34.42 4.00
CA ILE A 25 24.09 33.24 3.14
C ILE A 25 25.00 33.42 1.93
N ARG A 26 25.92 32.48 1.70
CA ARG A 26 26.76 32.42 0.50
C ARG A 26 26.13 31.45 -0.48
N TRP A 27 25.51 31.97 -1.53
CA TRP A 27 24.85 31.18 -2.58
C TRP A 27 25.82 30.42 -3.50
N GLY A 28 27.12 30.68 -3.37
CA GLY A 28 28.17 30.06 -4.16
C GLY A 28 28.16 30.53 -5.61
N ASP A 29 29.06 29.96 -6.40
CA ASP A 29 29.15 30.24 -7.82
C ASP A 29 27.98 29.64 -8.60
N ILE A 30 27.76 30.16 -9.78
CA ILE A 30 26.81 29.59 -10.75
C ILE A 30 27.44 28.36 -11.40
N ILE A 31 26.62 27.33 -11.61
CA ILE A 31 27.01 26.09 -12.26
C ILE A 31 26.12 25.84 -13.47
N PHE A 32 26.75 25.36 -14.55
CA PHE A 32 26.09 24.97 -15.78
C PHE A 32 25.97 23.45 -15.89
N PHE A 33 24.75 22.95 -16.08
CA PHE A 33 24.45 21.53 -16.27
C PHE A 33 23.89 21.31 -17.68
N LYS A 34 24.42 20.36 -18.42
CA LYS A 34 23.83 19.92 -19.69
C LYS A 34 23.02 18.65 -19.45
N VAL A 35 21.72 18.71 -19.70
CA VAL A 35 20.80 17.58 -19.63
C VAL A 35 20.08 17.49 -20.96
N GLU A 36 20.21 16.35 -21.65
CA GLU A 36 19.81 16.22 -23.06
C GLU A 36 20.44 17.36 -23.88
N GLU A 37 19.65 18.13 -24.63
CA GLU A 37 20.13 19.26 -25.44
C GLU A 37 20.00 20.62 -24.74
N ILE A 38 19.67 20.65 -23.45
CA ILE A 38 19.42 21.88 -22.69
C ILE A 38 20.52 22.14 -21.68
N VAL A 39 21.02 23.38 -21.64
CA VAL A 39 21.97 23.84 -20.61
C VAL A 39 21.21 24.65 -19.57
N PHE A 40 21.20 24.14 -18.34
CA PHE A 40 20.60 24.78 -17.18
C PHE A 40 21.66 25.53 -16.37
N GLU A 41 21.25 26.65 -15.80
CA GLU A 41 22.07 27.48 -14.92
C GLU A 41 21.47 27.46 -13.52
N ALA A 42 22.27 27.14 -12.50
CA ALA A 42 21.81 27.12 -11.13
C ALA A 42 22.93 27.47 -10.12
N PRO A 43 22.61 28.11 -8.98
CA PRO A 43 23.58 28.30 -7.92
C PRO A 43 24.10 26.96 -7.36
N ARG A 44 25.38 26.92 -6.99
CA ARG A 44 26.02 25.75 -6.39
C ARG A 44 25.48 25.38 -5.01
N HIS A 45 25.08 26.38 -4.23
CA HIS A 45 24.84 26.21 -2.79
C HIS A 45 23.83 25.13 -2.44
N ARG A 46 22.66 25.08 -3.09
CA ARG A 46 21.62 24.10 -2.69
C ARG A 46 21.93 22.69 -3.17
N PHE A 47 22.64 22.53 -4.30
CA PHE A 47 23.16 21.22 -4.70
C PHE A 47 24.14 20.68 -3.66
N ALA A 48 25.16 21.47 -3.29
CA ALA A 48 26.13 21.06 -2.26
C ALA A 48 25.46 20.80 -0.90
N LYS A 49 24.53 21.66 -0.50
CA LYS A 49 23.84 21.55 0.80
C LYS A 49 22.93 20.32 0.89
N HIS A 50 22.31 19.91 -0.21
CA HIS A 50 21.31 18.86 -0.21
C HIS A 50 21.83 17.53 -0.79
N SER A 51 23.00 17.49 -1.42
CA SER A 51 23.57 16.29 -2.02
C SER A 51 25.05 16.15 -1.64
N GLU A 52 25.36 15.08 -0.91
CA GLU A 52 26.74 14.69 -0.59
C GLU A 52 27.55 14.37 -1.86
N VAL A 53 26.88 13.85 -2.90
CA VAL A 53 27.48 13.56 -4.20
C VAL A 53 27.99 14.86 -4.84
N PHE A 54 27.13 15.88 -4.91
CA PHE A 54 27.51 17.17 -5.46
C PHE A 54 28.52 17.89 -4.56
N GLU A 55 28.33 17.89 -3.23
CA GLU A 55 29.30 18.45 -2.29
C GLU A 55 30.69 17.86 -2.50
N THR A 56 30.80 16.53 -2.58
CA THR A 56 32.08 15.85 -2.82
C THR A 56 32.66 16.23 -4.17
N MET A 57 31.87 16.13 -5.25
CA MET A 57 32.30 16.47 -6.60
C MET A 57 32.86 17.90 -6.68
N PHE A 58 32.22 18.82 -5.99
CA PHE A 58 32.58 20.22 -5.88
C PHE A 58 33.85 20.48 -5.06
N HIS A 59 34.21 19.58 -4.15
CA HIS A 59 35.45 19.68 -3.35
C HIS A 59 36.66 19.00 -4.00
N LEU A 60 36.46 18.22 -5.06
CA LEU A 60 37.57 17.62 -5.79
C LEU A 60 38.43 18.72 -6.45
N PRO A 61 39.76 18.54 -6.51
CA PRO A 61 40.63 19.49 -7.20
C PRO A 61 40.19 19.63 -8.66
N ALA A 62 39.96 20.86 -9.09
CA ALA A 62 39.82 21.17 -10.50
C ALA A 62 41.07 20.68 -11.24
N GLY A 63 40.89 20.05 -12.41
CA GLY A 63 41.99 19.77 -13.33
C GLY A 63 42.65 21.07 -13.83
N SER A 64 43.37 21.01 -14.95
CA SER A 64 43.82 22.23 -15.64
C SER A 64 42.65 23.21 -15.84
N GLU A 65 42.90 24.53 -15.80
CA GLU A 65 41.85 25.57 -15.90
C GLU A 65 40.94 25.41 -17.14
N GLU A 66 41.44 24.82 -18.23
CA GLU A 66 40.68 24.51 -19.46
C GLU A 66 39.64 23.39 -19.34
N THR A 67 39.67 22.56 -18.29
CA THR A 67 38.84 21.36 -18.17
C THR A 67 37.90 21.37 -16.96
N VAL A 68 37.68 22.53 -16.34
CA VAL A 68 36.81 22.62 -15.16
C VAL A 68 35.35 22.53 -15.58
N GLU A 69 34.74 21.38 -15.34
CA GLU A 69 33.32 21.15 -15.64
C GLU A 69 32.40 22.05 -14.81
N GLY A 70 31.34 22.53 -15.45
CA GLY A 70 30.29 23.34 -14.84
C GLY A 70 30.58 24.84 -14.75
N ARG A 71 31.72 25.30 -15.29
CA ARG A 71 32.16 26.71 -15.15
C ARG A 71 31.39 27.69 -16.06
N ASP A 72 31.02 27.26 -17.27
CA ASP A 72 30.37 28.07 -18.30
C ASP A 72 29.51 27.18 -19.23
N LYS A 73 28.86 27.79 -20.22
CA LYS A 73 27.95 27.08 -21.14
C LYS A 73 28.69 26.15 -22.11
N GLU A 74 29.95 26.46 -22.41
CA GLU A 74 30.82 25.69 -23.28
C GLU A 74 31.43 24.48 -22.56
N HIS A 75 31.52 24.53 -21.23
CA HIS A 75 32.07 23.48 -20.37
C HIS A 75 31.08 23.10 -19.25
N PRO A 76 29.86 22.64 -19.57
CA PRO A 76 28.88 22.27 -18.55
C PRO A 76 29.19 20.89 -17.93
N ILE A 77 28.63 20.61 -16.76
CA ILE A 77 28.57 19.24 -16.23
C ILE A 77 27.54 18.48 -17.05
N VAL A 78 27.98 17.48 -17.82
CA VAL A 78 27.09 16.69 -18.68
C VAL A 78 26.44 15.57 -17.86
N LEU A 79 25.12 15.58 -17.78
CA LEU A 79 24.33 14.59 -17.07
C LEU A 79 23.68 13.63 -18.07
N GLU A 80 24.45 12.64 -18.54
CA GLU A 80 23.97 11.63 -19.48
C GLU A 80 22.92 10.69 -18.86
N GLY A 81 21.90 10.33 -19.65
CA GLY A 81 20.85 9.40 -19.22
C GLY A 81 19.75 10.01 -18.33
N TYR A 82 19.79 11.32 -18.10
CA TYR A 82 18.76 12.06 -17.37
C TYR A 82 17.87 12.87 -18.32
N LYS A 83 16.59 13.03 -17.96
CA LYS A 83 15.62 13.82 -18.74
C LYS A 83 15.63 15.27 -18.29
N ALA A 84 15.63 16.21 -19.22
CA ALA A 84 15.64 17.64 -18.91
C ALA A 84 14.39 18.06 -18.11
N VAL A 85 13.23 17.47 -18.41
CA VAL A 85 11.98 17.71 -17.68
C VAL A 85 12.07 17.33 -16.19
N HIS A 86 12.73 16.23 -15.86
CA HIS A 86 12.92 15.82 -14.46
C HIS A 86 13.88 16.77 -13.74
N PHE A 87 14.92 17.22 -14.44
CA PHE A 87 15.89 18.16 -13.89
C PHE A 87 15.26 19.53 -13.62
N ASP A 88 14.44 20.02 -14.55
CA ASP A 88 13.64 21.24 -14.37
C ASP A 88 12.73 21.15 -13.14
N SER A 89 12.01 20.03 -12.96
CA SER A 89 11.18 19.82 -11.77
C SER A 89 12.00 19.82 -10.47
N LEU A 90 13.20 19.24 -10.47
CA LEU A 90 14.10 19.33 -9.32
C LEU A 90 14.54 20.77 -9.06
N LEU A 91 14.84 21.55 -10.10
CA LEU A 91 15.19 22.97 -9.95
C LEU A 91 14.05 23.79 -9.36
N LYS A 92 12.78 23.49 -9.67
CA LYS A 92 11.63 24.15 -9.03
C LYS A 92 11.58 23.89 -7.52
N ILE A 93 11.96 22.70 -7.07
CA ILE A 93 12.07 22.37 -5.63
C ILE A 93 13.30 23.03 -4.99
N LEU A 94 14.43 22.96 -5.68
CA LEU A 94 15.67 23.55 -5.18
C LEU A 94 15.57 25.06 -5.16
N TYR A 95 14.94 25.72 -6.13
CA TYR A 95 14.90 27.16 -6.29
C TYR A 95 13.49 27.64 -6.64
N PRO A 96 12.54 27.54 -5.69
CA PRO A 96 11.17 27.96 -5.91
C PRO A 96 11.09 29.47 -6.15
N THR A 97 10.20 29.88 -7.03
CA THR A 97 9.93 31.30 -7.29
C THR A 97 9.18 31.94 -6.11
N PRO A 98 9.24 33.28 -5.95
CA PRO A 98 8.39 33.97 -4.99
C PRO A 98 6.91 33.62 -5.16
N GLU A 99 6.43 33.48 -6.38
CA GLU A 99 5.05 33.13 -6.72
C GLU A 99 4.67 31.73 -6.20
N ASP A 100 5.57 30.75 -6.36
CA ASP A 100 5.39 29.38 -5.84
C ASP A 100 5.24 29.38 -4.31
N LEU A 101 6.04 30.21 -3.63
CA LEU A 101 6.03 30.31 -2.17
C LEU A 101 4.81 31.09 -1.65
N ILE A 102 4.47 32.22 -2.30
CA ILE A 102 3.35 33.08 -1.89
C ILE A 102 2.01 32.37 -2.10
N SER A 103 1.85 31.66 -3.21
CA SER A 103 0.66 30.87 -3.48
C SER A 103 0.54 29.62 -2.59
N GLY A 104 1.62 29.25 -1.88
CA GLY A 104 1.69 28.07 -1.02
C GLY A 104 1.50 26.75 -1.75
N THR A 105 1.51 26.77 -3.10
CA THR A 105 1.18 25.60 -3.92
C THR A 105 2.23 25.46 -5.03
N LEU A 106 3.32 24.76 -4.74
CA LEU A 106 4.17 24.15 -5.78
C LEU A 106 3.32 23.09 -6.49
N LYS A 107 2.69 23.47 -7.60
CA LYS A 107 1.87 22.56 -8.40
C LYS A 107 2.78 21.78 -9.34
N LEU A 108 3.18 20.60 -8.89
CA LEU A 108 3.90 19.63 -9.70
C LEU A 108 3.02 18.41 -9.97
N GLU A 109 3.08 17.91 -11.19
CA GLU A 109 2.35 16.72 -11.63
C GLU A 109 3.02 15.44 -11.12
N LYS A 110 2.31 14.31 -11.22
CA LYS A 110 2.80 13.00 -10.76
C LYS A 110 4.14 12.65 -11.41
N GLU A 111 4.26 12.84 -12.71
CA GLU A 111 5.46 12.54 -13.51
C GLU A 111 6.65 13.42 -13.10
N GLU A 112 6.40 14.69 -12.75
CA GLU A 112 7.42 15.60 -12.23
C GLU A 112 7.94 15.13 -10.86
N TRP A 113 7.04 14.71 -9.97
CA TRP A 113 7.43 14.14 -8.68
C TRP A 113 8.20 12.82 -8.80
N ILE A 114 7.85 11.96 -9.76
CA ILE A 114 8.62 10.75 -10.08
C ILE A 114 10.03 11.14 -10.55
N GLY A 115 10.13 12.17 -11.40
CA GLY A 115 11.41 12.73 -11.83
C GLY A 115 12.27 13.21 -10.65
N ILE A 116 11.67 13.97 -9.73
CA ILE A 116 12.33 14.45 -8.52
C ILE A 116 12.76 13.30 -7.63
N LEU A 117 11.91 12.28 -7.42
CA LEU A 117 12.25 11.09 -6.64
C LEU A 117 13.45 10.34 -7.25
N ASN A 118 13.48 10.18 -8.58
CA ASN A 118 14.55 9.51 -9.28
C ASN A 118 15.90 10.25 -9.12
N LEU A 119 15.90 11.55 -9.38
CA LEU A 119 17.11 12.38 -9.25
C LEU A 119 17.60 12.48 -7.80
N SER A 120 16.68 12.72 -6.86
CA SER A 120 17.02 12.83 -5.45
C SER A 120 17.54 11.52 -4.85
N THR A 121 17.04 10.37 -5.32
CA THR A 121 17.59 9.07 -4.92
C THR A 121 19.01 8.88 -5.45
N ARG A 122 19.26 9.16 -6.74
CA ARG A 122 20.57 8.97 -7.38
C ARG A 122 21.64 9.91 -6.84
N TRP A 123 21.26 11.13 -6.49
CA TRP A 123 22.19 12.15 -5.98
C TRP A 123 22.20 12.25 -4.46
N ASN A 124 21.68 11.25 -3.76
CA ASN A 124 21.63 11.18 -2.30
C ASN A 124 21.05 12.45 -1.65
N MET A 125 19.98 13.00 -2.22
CA MET A 125 19.29 14.19 -1.72
C MET A 125 18.20 13.83 -0.71
N LYS A 126 18.59 13.30 0.45
CA LYS A 126 17.70 12.70 1.46
C LYS A 126 16.44 13.51 1.76
N LYS A 127 16.57 14.79 2.09
CA LYS A 127 15.42 15.66 2.40
C LYS A 127 14.45 15.84 1.23
N ILE A 128 14.99 15.95 0.01
CA ILE A 128 14.20 16.13 -1.21
C ILE A 128 13.52 14.81 -1.58
N ARG A 129 14.24 13.69 -1.44
CA ARG A 129 13.70 12.34 -1.61
C ARG A 129 12.51 12.11 -0.69
N THR A 130 12.66 12.36 0.62
CA THR A 130 11.56 12.21 1.59
C THR A 130 10.37 13.09 1.23
N HIS A 131 10.61 14.32 0.78
CA HIS A 131 9.54 15.20 0.33
C HIS A 131 8.79 14.63 -0.89
N ALA A 132 9.51 14.17 -1.91
CA ALA A 132 8.91 13.56 -3.10
C ALA A 132 8.09 12.30 -2.77
N ILE A 133 8.57 11.44 -1.87
CA ILE A 133 7.83 10.26 -1.38
C ILE A 133 6.53 10.69 -0.70
N ASN A 134 6.58 11.73 0.15
CA ASN A 134 5.39 12.22 0.84
C ASN A 134 4.36 12.80 -0.12
N GLU A 135 4.78 13.55 -1.15
CA GLU A 135 3.87 14.10 -2.15
C GLU A 135 3.28 13.01 -3.05
N LEU A 136 4.09 12.06 -3.51
CA LEU A 136 3.61 10.92 -4.30
C LEU A 136 2.68 10.01 -3.51
N SER A 137 2.89 9.85 -2.20
CA SER A 137 2.02 9.06 -1.33
C SER A 137 0.63 9.69 -1.12
N LYS A 138 0.48 11.01 -1.38
CA LYS A 138 -0.84 11.68 -1.39
C LYS A 138 -1.61 11.39 -2.67
N VAL A 139 -0.93 10.99 -3.73
CA VAL A 139 -1.52 10.62 -5.02
C VAL A 139 -1.85 9.13 -5.00
N SER A 140 -2.96 8.73 -5.63
CA SER A 140 -3.28 7.31 -5.78
C SER A 140 -2.35 6.64 -6.79
N LEU A 141 -1.30 5.98 -6.31
CA LEU A 141 -0.44 5.11 -7.13
C LEU A 141 -1.13 3.77 -7.37
N SER A 142 -1.06 3.26 -8.60
CA SER A 142 -1.55 1.92 -8.91
C SER A 142 -0.68 0.85 -8.22
N PRO A 143 -1.18 -0.38 -8.01
CA PRO A 143 -0.38 -1.46 -7.45
C PRO A 143 0.92 -1.70 -8.24
N ILE A 144 0.87 -1.58 -9.57
CA ILE A 144 2.04 -1.66 -10.43
C ILE A 144 3.00 -0.50 -10.17
N ASP A 145 2.50 0.74 -10.14
CA ASP A 145 3.35 1.91 -9.88
C ASP A 145 4.07 1.77 -8.53
N LYS A 146 3.36 1.32 -7.49
CA LYS A 146 3.94 1.07 -6.17
C LYS A 146 5.04 0.01 -6.23
N SER A 147 4.82 -1.09 -6.93
CA SER A 147 5.82 -2.15 -7.12
C SER A 147 7.05 -1.68 -7.89
N VAL A 148 6.86 -0.96 -9.00
CA VAL A 148 7.96 -0.47 -9.85
C VAL A 148 8.74 0.64 -9.14
N LEU A 149 8.06 1.71 -8.73
CA LEU A 149 8.68 2.87 -8.08
C LEU A 149 9.30 2.48 -6.73
N GLY A 150 8.63 1.62 -5.96
CA GLY A 150 9.14 1.11 -4.69
C GLY A 150 10.45 0.35 -4.87
N ARG A 151 10.55 -0.50 -5.89
CA ARG A 151 11.76 -1.27 -6.20
C ARG A 151 12.90 -0.39 -6.73
N GLU A 152 12.59 0.48 -7.69
CA GLU A 152 13.57 1.32 -8.39
C GLU A 152 14.14 2.43 -7.49
N HIS A 153 13.31 3.03 -6.64
CA HIS A 153 13.69 4.14 -5.76
C HIS A 153 13.88 3.74 -4.29
N LYS A 154 13.92 2.42 -4.02
CA LYS A 154 14.16 1.85 -2.69
C LYS A 154 13.16 2.35 -1.64
N VAL A 155 11.89 2.40 -1.98
CA VAL A 155 10.80 2.75 -1.05
C VAL A 155 10.12 1.45 -0.64
N ALA A 156 10.57 0.88 0.49
CA ALA A 156 10.20 -0.48 0.90
C ALA A 156 8.68 -0.63 1.14
N THR A 157 8.05 0.40 1.70
CA THR A 157 6.61 0.43 1.97
C THR A 157 5.81 0.31 0.68
N TRP A 158 6.10 1.13 -0.33
CA TRP A 158 5.46 1.03 -1.64
C TRP A 158 5.70 -0.32 -2.30
N PHE A 159 6.92 -0.84 -2.25
CA PHE A 159 7.22 -2.13 -2.87
C PHE A 159 6.37 -3.24 -2.25
N ARG A 160 6.35 -3.32 -0.91
CA ARG A 160 5.57 -4.31 -0.16
C ARG A 160 4.06 -4.16 -0.41
N ASP A 161 3.54 -2.94 -0.36
CA ASP A 161 2.12 -2.65 -0.54
C ASP A 161 1.68 -2.99 -1.97
N GLY A 162 2.47 -2.63 -2.98
CA GLY A 162 2.22 -2.96 -4.37
C GLY A 162 2.15 -4.46 -4.62
N LEU A 163 3.12 -5.23 -4.10
CA LEU A 163 3.10 -6.69 -4.21
C LEU A 163 1.88 -7.30 -3.51
N THR A 164 1.53 -6.80 -2.33
CA THR A 164 0.37 -7.28 -1.55
C THR A 164 -0.94 -7.04 -2.27
N GLU A 165 -1.10 -5.84 -2.83
CA GLU A 165 -2.27 -5.45 -3.62
C GLU A 165 -2.39 -6.31 -4.89
N LEU A 166 -1.28 -6.56 -5.60
CA LEU A 166 -1.26 -7.39 -6.81
C LEU A 166 -1.62 -8.86 -6.52
N VAL A 167 -1.07 -9.45 -5.45
CA VAL A 167 -1.39 -10.84 -5.06
C VAL A 167 -2.87 -10.96 -4.67
N SER A 168 -3.43 -9.93 -4.04
CA SER A 168 -4.83 -9.91 -3.57
C SER A 168 -5.84 -9.53 -4.65
N GLU A 169 -5.39 -9.10 -5.84
CA GLU A 169 -6.25 -8.59 -6.91
C GLU A 169 -7.08 -9.72 -7.56
N HIS A 170 -8.38 -9.47 -7.73
CA HIS A 170 -9.30 -10.38 -8.41
C HIS A 170 -10.26 -9.59 -9.33
N PRO A 171 -10.38 -9.93 -10.62
CA PRO A 171 -9.71 -11.03 -11.32
C PRO A 171 -8.21 -10.77 -11.55
N ILE A 172 -7.45 -11.84 -11.78
CA ILE A 172 -6.01 -11.80 -12.05
C ILE A 172 -5.75 -11.03 -13.36
N ARG A 173 -4.74 -10.15 -13.35
CA ARG A 173 -4.29 -9.45 -14.56
C ARG A 173 -3.71 -10.42 -15.59
N PRO A 174 -3.87 -10.15 -16.90
CA PRO A 174 -3.23 -10.97 -17.93
C PRO A 174 -1.71 -11.03 -17.73
N LEU A 175 -1.14 -12.24 -17.82
CA LEU A 175 0.32 -12.44 -17.69
C LEU A 175 1.13 -11.56 -18.65
N ALA A 176 0.63 -11.32 -19.86
CA ALA A 176 1.29 -10.44 -20.82
C ALA A 176 1.45 -9.00 -20.30
N GLU A 177 0.45 -8.48 -19.60
CA GLU A 177 0.47 -7.14 -18.99
C GLU A 177 1.47 -7.10 -17.84
N LEU A 178 1.38 -8.06 -16.90
CA LEU A 178 2.29 -8.15 -15.76
C LEU A 178 3.75 -8.29 -16.21
N LYS A 179 4.02 -9.14 -17.19
CA LYS A 179 5.37 -9.33 -17.74
C LYS A 179 5.90 -8.05 -18.39
N SER A 180 5.04 -7.31 -19.10
CA SER A 180 5.44 -6.06 -19.76
C SER A 180 5.80 -4.95 -18.77
N GLN A 181 5.17 -4.93 -17.59
CA GLN A 181 5.32 -3.83 -16.63
C GLN A 181 6.30 -4.16 -15.49
N LEU A 182 6.37 -5.41 -15.04
CA LEU A 182 7.17 -5.84 -13.89
C LEU A 182 8.38 -6.73 -14.27
N GLY A 183 8.41 -7.22 -15.51
CA GLY A 183 9.35 -8.25 -15.95
C GLY A 183 8.84 -9.68 -15.68
N ALA A 184 9.45 -10.65 -16.38
CA ALA A 184 8.99 -12.04 -16.37
C ALA A 184 9.09 -12.69 -14.99
N ASP A 185 10.23 -12.50 -14.30
CA ASP A 185 10.48 -13.18 -13.03
C ASP A 185 9.50 -12.71 -11.95
N MET A 186 9.35 -11.40 -11.78
CA MET A 186 8.40 -10.84 -10.80
C MET A 186 6.97 -11.24 -11.12
N ALA A 187 6.56 -11.19 -12.40
CA ALA A 187 5.22 -11.61 -12.81
C ALA A 187 4.96 -13.09 -12.49
N CYS A 188 5.91 -13.98 -12.79
CA CYS A 188 5.80 -15.40 -12.50
C CYS A 188 5.74 -15.66 -10.98
N THR A 189 6.58 -15.01 -10.18
CA THR A 189 6.57 -15.14 -8.73
C THR A 189 5.26 -14.64 -8.13
N LEU A 190 4.76 -13.49 -8.57
CA LEU A 190 3.47 -12.97 -8.12
C LEU A 190 2.32 -13.93 -8.42
N LEU A 191 2.27 -14.48 -9.64
CA LEU A 191 1.27 -15.48 -10.02
C LEU A 191 1.42 -16.79 -9.24
N TRP A 192 2.65 -17.20 -8.94
CA TRP A 192 2.90 -18.37 -8.11
C TRP A 192 2.38 -18.14 -6.68
N ILE A 193 2.72 -17.02 -6.05
CA ILE A 193 2.20 -16.64 -4.72
C ILE A 193 0.68 -16.62 -4.78
N GLN A 194 0.12 -15.93 -5.78
CA GLN A 194 -1.33 -15.80 -5.95
C GLN A 194 -2.02 -17.15 -6.13
N ASN A 195 -1.47 -18.08 -6.92
CA ASN A 195 -2.01 -19.44 -7.07
C ASN A 195 -1.90 -20.27 -5.77
N GLN A 196 -0.92 -19.97 -4.92
CA GLN A 196 -0.77 -20.63 -3.62
C GLN A 196 -1.70 -20.04 -2.56
N THR A 197 -2.06 -18.76 -2.68
CA THR A 197 -2.91 -18.03 -1.71
C THR A 197 -4.37 -18.02 -2.12
N GLN A 198 -4.65 -18.04 -3.42
CA GLN A 198 -5.96 -18.36 -3.95
C GLN A 198 -6.14 -19.86 -3.76
N THR A 199 -6.88 -20.22 -2.71
CA THR A 199 -7.29 -21.59 -2.45
C THR A 199 -7.83 -22.19 -3.75
N SER A 200 -7.04 -23.07 -4.37
CA SER A 200 -7.52 -23.93 -5.42
C SER A 200 -8.80 -24.60 -4.92
N LEU A 201 -9.88 -24.56 -5.69
CA LEU A 201 -10.89 -25.62 -5.61
C LEU A 201 -10.26 -26.91 -6.19
N GLY A 202 -9.14 -27.34 -5.59
CA GLY A 202 -8.40 -28.55 -5.91
C GLY A 202 -8.63 -29.55 -4.79
N ALA A 203 -9.36 -30.63 -5.10
CA ALA A 203 -9.67 -31.75 -4.21
C ALA A 203 -10.48 -31.41 -2.95
N GLY A 204 -11.71 -30.90 -3.14
CA GLY A 204 -12.75 -30.88 -2.09
C GLY A 204 -12.66 -29.73 -1.08
N LEU A 205 -13.82 -29.32 -0.56
CA LEU A 205 -13.90 -28.41 0.58
C LEU A 205 -13.53 -29.21 1.84
N VAL A 206 -12.36 -28.95 2.43
CA VAL A 206 -12.02 -29.47 3.77
C VAL A 206 -12.70 -28.57 4.80
N LEU A 207 -13.86 -29.01 5.29
CA LEU A 207 -14.53 -28.36 6.42
C LEU A 207 -13.91 -28.87 7.73
N ASN A 208 -13.06 -28.06 8.36
CA ASN A 208 -12.52 -28.35 9.70
C ASN A 208 -13.59 -28.27 10.81
N GLY A 209 -14.77 -27.74 10.47
CA GLY A 209 -15.94 -27.66 11.33
C GLY A 209 -17.12 -27.02 10.59
N LEU A 210 -18.33 -27.19 11.13
CA LEU A 210 -19.55 -26.58 10.60
C LEU A 210 -20.11 -25.64 11.66
N SER A 211 -20.27 -24.36 11.34
CA SER A 211 -20.92 -23.39 12.21
C SER A 211 -22.20 -22.84 11.59
N MET A 212 -23.10 -22.31 12.41
CA MET A 212 -24.32 -21.67 11.90
C MET A 212 -24.00 -20.42 11.05
N GLY A 213 -22.90 -19.73 11.35
CA GLY A 213 -22.43 -18.58 10.58
C GLY A 213 -22.09 -18.89 9.12
N MET A 214 -21.80 -20.16 8.81
CA MET A 214 -21.52 -20.65 7.45
C MET A 214 -22.79 -20.91 6.62
N VAL A 215 -23.98 -20.90 7.24
CA VAL A 215 -25.23 -21.16 6.53
C VAL A 215 -25.81 -19.86 5.98
N ALA A 216 -26.05 -19.84 4.67
CA ALA A 216 -26.49 -18.67 3.93
C ALA A 216 -27.78 -18.93 3.14
N CYS A 217 -28.48 -17.84 2.84
CA CYS A 217 -29.67 -17.84 2.00
C CYS A 217 -29.31 -18.27 0.58
N TYR A 218 -30.13 -19.16 0.01
CA TYR A 218 -29.93 -19.62 -1.35
C TYR A 218 -30.09 -18.51 -2.40
N PHE A 219 -31.02 -17.58 -2.20
CA PHE A 219 -31.28 -16.52 -3.18
C PHE A 219 -30.31 -15.34 -3.06
N CYS A 220 -30.15 -14.78 -1.86
CA CYS A 220 -29.36 -13.55 -1.67
C CYS A 220 -27.98 -13.74 -1.04
N GLY A 221 -27.62 -14.96 -0.58
CA GLY A 221 -26.32 -15.23 0.05
C GLY A 221 -26.15 -14.66 1.47
N ALA A 222 -27.15 -13.96 2.03
CA ALA A 222 -27.09 -13.44 3.39
C ALA A 222 -27.07 -14.56 4.44
N GLY A 223 -26.42 -14.31 5.59
CA GLY A 223 -26.36 -15.28 6.69
C GLY A 223 -27.75 -15.60 7.26
N MET A 224 -28.02 -16.89 7.48
CA MET A 224 -29.32 -17.35 7.97
C MET A 224 -29.46 -17.32 9.48
N PHE A 225 -28.33 -17.35 10.19
CA PHE A 225 -28.28 -17.33 11.64
C PHE A 225 -27.40 -16.16 12.08
N THR A 226 -28.04 -15.13 12.63
CA THR A 226 -27.38 -13.94 13.18
C THR A 226 -27.25 -13.99 14.71
N SER A 227 -27.92 -14.95 15.35
CA SER A 227 -27.88 -15.19 16.79
C SER A 227 -27.84 -16.69 17.08
N GLY A 228 -27.36 -17.03 18.28
CA GLY A 228 -27.31 -18.41 18.75
C GLY A 228 -28.70 -19.05 18.77
N ARG A 229 -28.78 -20.36 18.51
CA ARG A 229 -30.03 -21.11 18.54
C ARG A 229 -29.91 -22.34 19.42
N SER A 230 -30.98 -22.66 20.14
CA SER A 230 -31.06 -23.89 20.90
C SER A 230 -31.20 -25.08 19.96
N CYS A 231 -30.38 -26.10 20.20
CA CYS A 231 -30.48 -27.40 19.55
C CYS A 231 -31.86 -28.01 19.83
N VAL A 232 -32.57 -28.44 18.78
CA VAL A 232 -33.90 -29.07 18.92
C VAL A 232 -33.83 -30.37 19.71
N SER A 233 -32.69 -31.07 19.69
CA SER A 233 -32.57 -32.37 20.37
C SER A 233 -32.11 -32.31 21.82
N CYS A 234 -31.17 -31.42 22.17
CA CYS A 234 -30.56 -31.41 23.50
C CYS A 234 -30.76 -30.10 24.25
N SER A 235 -31.51 -29.16 23.67
CA SER A 235 -31.81 -27.83 24.21
C SER A 235 -30.61 -26.92 24.48
N ARG A 236 -29.37 -27.40 24.28
CA ARG A 236 -28.15 -26.61 24.40
C ARG A 236 -28.14 -25.49 23.36
N THR A 237 -27.85 -24.28 23.79
CA THR A 237 -27.62 -23.14 22.90
C THR A 237 -26.32 -23.33 22.13
N ILE A 238 -26.42 -23.33 20.81
CA ILE A 238 -25.30 -23.36 19.87
C ILE A 238 -24.99 -21.90 19.51
N ALA A 239 -23.73 -21.47 19.70
CA ALA A 239 -23.31 -20.14 19.27
C ALA A 239 -23.14 -20.09 17.74
N VAL A 240 -23.28 -18.90 17.14
CA VAL A 240 -23.24 -18.73 15.67
C VAL A 240 -21.93 -19.24 15.07
N ASP A 241 -20.82 -18.94 15.74
CA ASP A 241 -19.47 -19.24 15.26
C ASP A 241 -18.85 -20.50 15.89
N ASP A 242 -19.62 -21.29 16.65
CA ASP A 242 -19.14 -22.55 17.23
C ASP A 242 -19.00 -23.64 16.16
N CYS A 243 -17.77 -23.83 15.68
CA CYS A 243 -17.43 -24.80 14.64
C CYS A 243 -17.38 -26.25 15.14
N ASN A 244 -17.43 -26.46 16.46
CA ASN A 244 -17.37 -27.78 17.08
C ASN A 244 -18.76 -28.30 17.49
N ALA A 245 -19.79 -27.45 17.53
CA ALA A 245 -21.12 -27.87 17.93
C ALA A 245 -21.82 -28.81 16.93
N LEU A 246 -21.50 -28.70 15.64
CA LEU A 246 -22.22 -29.37 14.55
C LEU A 246 -21.31 -30.30 13.75
N TYR A 247 -21.92 -31.34 13.17
CA TYR A 247 -21.25 -32.25 12.23
C TYR A 247 -22.25 -32.89 11.26
N LEU A 248 -21.72 -33.45 10.17
CA LEU A 248 -22.47 -34.23 9.19
C LEU A 248 -22.05 -35.71 9.32
N PRO A 249 -22.97 -36.64 9.60
CA PRO A 249 -22.63 -38.02 9.90
C PRO A 249 -22.33 -38.88 8.65
N HIS A 250 -22.84 -38.54 7.46
CA HIS A 250 -22.66 -39.36 6.24
C HIS A 250 -22.37 -38.49 5.00
N GLY A 251 -21.28 -38.79 4.30
CA GLY A 251 -20.85 -38.02 3.13
C GLY A 251 -21.74 -38.23 1.91
N ILE A 252 -21.97 -37.13 1.18
CA ILE A 252 -22.57 -37.00 -0.18
C ILE A 252 -24.11 -36.84 -0.23
N SER A 253 -24.92 -37.38 0.68
CA SER A 253 -26.39 -37.18 0.66
C SER A 253 -26.88 -35.86 1.27
N ASP A 254 -25.99 -35.18 2.00
CA ASP A 254 -26.35 -34.08 2.89
C ASP A 254 -25.94 -32.71 2.30
N THR A 255 -25.09 -32.75 1.28
CA THR A 255 -24.57 -31.60 0.54
C THR A 255 -24.55 -31.91 -0.96
N TRP A 256 -24.94 -30.95 -1.80
CA TRP A 256 -24.91 -31.08 -3.25
C TRP A 256 -24.42 -29.79 -3.89
N ILE A 257 -24.00 -29.88 -5.15
CA ILE A 257 -23.54 -28.74 -5.93
C ILE A 257 -24.64 -28.36 -6.91
N ASP A 258 -25.05 -27.10 -6.86
CA ASP A 258 -25.90 -26.49 -7.88
C ASP A 258 -25.02 -25.65 -8.82
N ALA A 259 -24.93 -26.06 -10.08
CA ALA A 259 -24.13 -25.40 -11.10
C ALA A 259 -25.05 -24.56 -12.00
N GLY A 260 -25.06 -23.24 -11.78
CA GLY A 260 -25.72 -22.31 -12.68
C GLY A 260 -24.84 -22.04 -13.89
N ASN A 261 -25.34 -22.29 -15.10
CA ASN A 261 -24.70 -21.90 -16.36
C ASN A 261 -25.44 -20.69 -16.97
N PRO A 262 -25.11 -19.45 -16.57
CA PRO A 262 -25.75 -18.26 -17.12
C PRO A 262 -25.33 -18.03 -18.58
N ALA A 263 -26.23 -17.48 -19.40
CA ALA A 263 -25.96 -17.16 -20.82
C ALA A 263 -24.82 -16.15 -21.01
N THR A 264 -24.51 -15.36 -19.99
CA THR A 264 -23.40 -14.42 -19.94
C THR A 264 -22.71 -14.52 -18.57
N GLY A 265 -21.43 -14.91 -18.55
CA GLY A 265 -20.60 -14.99 -17.35
C GLY A 265 -20.12 -16.41 -17.02
N PRO A 266 -19.23 -16.55 -16.03
CA PRO A 266 -18.68 -17.85 -15.64
C PRO A 266 -19.74 -18.72 -14.95
N ALA A 267 -19.67 -20.03 -15.18
CA ALA A 267 -20.49 -21.00 -14.45
C ALA A 267 -20.17 -20.91 -12.95
N ARG A 268 -21.21 -20.85 -12.11
CA ARG A 268 -21.05 -20.79 -10.65
C ARG A 268 -21.50 -22.11 -10.04
N ALA A 269 -20.55 -22.82 -9.42
CA ALA A 269 -20.85 -23.96 -8.56
C ALA A 269 -21.19 -23.47 -7.16
N THR A 270 -22.38 -23.82 -6.68
CA THR A 270 -22.84 -23.45 -5.35
C THR A 270 -23.00 -24.68 -4.47
N PHE A 271 -22.29 -24.71 -3.34
CA PHE A 271 -22.45 -25.77 -2.35
C PHE A 271 -23.70 -25.53 -1.52
N CYS A 272 -24.61 -26.49 -1.53
CA CYS A 272 -25.82 -26.48 -0.75
C CYS A 272 -25.76 -27.54 0.36
N ILE A 273 -26.48 -27.29 1.45
CA ILE A 273 -26.57 -28.17 2.62
C ILE A 273 -28.03 -28.43 3.00
N ASN A 274 -28.30 -29.66 3.43
CA ASN A 274 -29.57 -30.04 4.04
C ASN A 274 -29.46 -29.99 5.56
N LEU A 275 -30.11 -29.01 6.20
CA LEU A 275 -30.08 -28.88 7.66
C LEU A 275 -30.73 -30.05 8.40
N GLN A 276 -31.58 -30.84 7.74
CA GLN A 276 -32.20 -32.03 8.35
C GLN A 276 -31.18 -33.11 8.71
N HIS A 277 -29.99 -33.06 8.10
CA HIS A 277 -28.92 -34.03 8.34
C HIS A 277 -27.78 -33.45 9.17
N VAL A 278 -27.88 -32.18 9.60
CA VAL A 278 -26.88 -31.54 10.45
C VAL A 278 -27.11 -31.93 11.90
N MET A 279 -26.13 -32.64 12.47
CA MET A 279 -26.21 -33.23 13.80
C MET A 279 -25.51 -32.35 14.83
N CYS A 280 -26.06 -32.31 16.04
CA CYS A 280 -25.39 -31.71 17.19
C CYS A 280 -24.42 -32.71 17.82
N ARG A 281 -23.16 -32.34 18.04
CA ARG A 281 -22.16 -33.23 18.68
C ARG A 281 -22.54 -33.62 20.10
N ALA A 282 -23.16 -32.72 20.86
CA ALA A 282 -23.57 -32.99 22.24
C ALA A 282 -24.83 -33.85 22.33
N GLY A 283 -25.76 -33.71 21.39
CA GLY A 283 -27.04 -34.44 21.39
C GLY A 283 -27.06 -35.71 20.53
N LEU A 284 -26.09 -35.89 19.64
CA LEU A 284 -26.00 -36.97 18.65
C LEU A 284 -27.27 -37.16 17.79
N LYS A 285 -28.05 -36.09 17.61
CA LYS A 285 -29.28 -36.02 16.82
C LYS A 285 -29.33 -34.68 16.05
N CYS A 286 -30.30 -34.54 15.15
CA CYS A 286 -30.47 -33.35 14.33
C CYS A 286 -30.54 -32.08 15.20
N ALA A 287 -29.70 -31.09 14.87
CA ALA A 287 -29.62 -29.84 15.61
C ALA A 287 -30.77 -28.88 15.27
N PHE A 288 -31.35 -29.04 14.07
CA PHE A 288 -32.28 -28.09 13.46
C PHE A 288 -33.69 -28.66 13.28
N SER A 289 -34.66 -27.77 13.17
CA SER A 289 -36.06 -28.10 12.91
C SER A 289 -36.27 -28.44 11.42
N PRO A 290 -37.18 -29.36 11.07
CA PRO A 290 -37.54 -29.63 9.67
C PRO A 290 -38.41 -28.53 9.03
N THR A 291 -38.74 -27.47 9.76
CA THR A 291 -39.56 -26.35 9.27
C THR A 291 -38.86 -25.50 8.22
N LYS A 292 -39.63 -24.73 7.44
CA LYS A 292 -39.08 -23.73 6.52
C LYS A 292 -38.39 -22.59 7.29
N TYR A 293 -37.36 -22.01 6.68
CA TYR A 293 -36.56 -20.91 7.24
C TYR A 293 -36.78 -19.64 6.44
N ALA A 294 -37.15 -18.54 7.09
CA ALA A 294 -37.24 -17.23 6.46
C ALA A 294 -35.86 -16.55 6.48
N CYS A 295 -35.42 -16.03 5.34
CA CYS A 295 -34.18 -15.25 5.27
C CYS A 295 -34.34 -13.90 6.00
N PRO A 296 -33.45 -13.53 6.93
CA PRO A 296 -33.51 -12.23 7.61
C PRO A 296 -33.37 -11.02 6.68
N SER A 297 -32.72 -11.17 5.52
CA SER A 297 -32.41 -10.06 4.61
C SER A 297 -33.39 -9.90 3.45
N CYS A 298 -33.90 -11.01 2.89
CA CYS A 298 -34.80 -10.95 1.73
C CYS A 298 -36.19 -11.52 2.00
N SER A 299 -36.47 -11.95 3.23
CA SER A 299 -37.75 -12.54 3.68
C SER A 299 -38.21 -13.78 2.91
N GLN A 300 -37.41 -14.30 1.97
CA GLN A 300 -37.72 -15.50 1.21
C GLN A 300 -37.77 -16.71 2.14
N LEU A 301 -38.82 -17.53 1.95
CA LEU A 301 -39.07 -18.72 2.73
C LEU A 301 -38.45 -19.93 2.05
N MET A 302 -37.49 -20.57 2.70
CA MET A 302 -36.68 -21.63 2.11
C MET A 302 -36.93 -22.96 2.79
N SER A 303 -36.89 -24.03 2.00
CA SER A 303 -36.80 -25.39 2.52
C SER A 303 -35.49 -25.57 3.31
N PRO A 304 -35.46 -26.40 4.37
CA PRO A 304 -34.20 -26.79 5.03
C PRO A 304 -33.21 -27.49 4.08
N ARG A 305 -33.67 -27.86 2.88
CA ARG A 305 -32.88 -28.42 1.77
C ARG A 305 -32.46 -27.36 0.74
N CYS A 306 -32.59 -26.07 1.00
CA CYS A 306 -32.25 -25.02 0.01
C CYS A 306 -31.44 -23.92 0.69
N LEU A 307 -30.30 -24.30 1.26
CA LEU A 307 -29.42 -23.40 2.00
C LEU A 307 -28.01 -23.53 1.45
N LYS A 308 -27.29 -22.41 1.35
CA LYS A 308 -25.93 -22.35 0.81
C LYS A 308 -24.92 -22.43 1.94
N LEU A 309 -23.77 -23.04 1.65
CA LEU A 309 -22.59 -22.90 2.48
C LEU A 309 -21.76 -21.73 1.95
N ARG A 310 -21.38 -20.83 2.86
CA ARG A 310 -20.38 -19.80 2.64
C ARG A 310 -19.16 -20.08 3.52
N LEU A 311 -17.99 -19.60 3.09
CA LEU A 311 -16.78 -19.65 3.90
C LEU A 311 -17.05 -18.91 5.23
N GLY A 312 -16.76 -19.59 6.34
CA GLY A 312 -16.85 -18.98 7.67
C GLY A 312 -15.75 -17.93 7.85
N LYS A 313 -15.94 -17.01 8.81
CA LYS A 313 -14.96 -15.96 9.16
C LYS A 313 -13.57 -16.47 9.61
N ASN A 314 -13.40 -17.79 9.77
CA ASN A 314 -12.14 -18.44 10.14
C ASN A 314 -11.44 -19.09 8.93
N VAL A 315 -11.59 -18.52 7.74
CA VAL A 315 -10.47 -18.56 6.81
C VAL A 315 -9.53 -17.49 7.32
N THR A 316 -8.31 -17.87 7.71
CA THR A 316 -7.21 -16.92 7.92
C THR A 316 -6.87 -16.31 6.56
N GLU A 317 -7.74 -15.43 6.09
CA GLU A 317 -7.43 -14.45 5.06
C GLU A 317 -6.36 -13.52 5.66
N ASN A 318 -5.25 -13.39 4.94
CA ASN A 318 -4.17 -12.39 5.13
C ASN A 318 -2.90 -12.80 5.89
N SER A 319 -2.71 -14.03 6.37
CA SER A 319 -1.38 -14.44 6.88
C SER A 319 -0.50 -15.13 5.85
N SER A 320 -1.06 -15.89 4.91
CA SER A 320 -0.27 -16.68 3.95
C SER A 320 0.37 -15.82 2.84
N ALA A 321 -0.34 -14.83 2.31
CA ALA A 321 0.16 -14.00 1.20
C ALA A 321 1.35 -13.15 1.64
N SER A 322 1.20 -12.40 2.74
CA SER A 322 2.27 -11.56 3.28
C SER A 322 3.51 -12.39 3.67
N GLN A 323 3.32 -13.59 4.23
CA GLN A 323 4.42 -14.49 4.54
C GLN A 323 5.14 -14.96 3.26
N LYS A 324 4.40 -15.40 2.24
CA LYS A 324 4.98 -15.83 0.95
C LYS A 324 5.66 -14.69 0.20
N ILE A 325 5.15 -13.45 0.31
CA ILE A 325 5.82 -12.26 -0.23
C ILE A 325 7.15 -12.05 0.47
N LEU A 326 7.22 -12.20 1.80
CA LEU A 326 8.49 -12.09 2.53
C LEU A 326 9.44 -13.26 2.22
N GLU A 327 8.94 -14.45 1.97
CA GLU A 327 9.77 -15.60 1.57
C GLU A 327 10.44 -15.36 0.20
N GLU A 328 9.71 -14.81 -0.77
CA GLU A 328 10.23 -14.62 -2.14
C GLU A 328 10.93 -13.27 -2.36
N PHE A 329 10.45 -12.20 -1.71
CA PHE A 329 10.95 -10.83 -1.89
C PHE A 329 11.61 -10.24 -0.64
N GLY A 330 11.71 -10.98 0.47
CA GLY A 330 12.19 -10.46 1.74
C GLY A 330 13.58 -9.84 1.69
N GLU A 331 14.54 -10.46 0.98
CA GLU A 331 15.88 -9.89 0.81
C GLU A 331 15.87 -8.59 0.01
N GLU A 332 14.99 -8.47 -0.98
CA GLU A 332 14.85 -7.24 -1.77
C GLU A 332 14.15 -6.13 -0.99
N ILE A 333 13.14 -6.48 -0.19
CA ILE A 333 12.46 -5.56 0.72
C ILE A 333 13.45 -5.06 1.78
N ALA A 334 14.22 -5.95 2.41
CA ALA A 334 15.23 -5.58 3.41
C ALA A 334 16.31 -4.66 2.82
N ARG A 335 16.74 -4.91 1.57
CA ARG A 335 17.64 -3.99 0.84
C ARG A 335 17.02 -2.63 0.56
N CYS A 336 15.70 -2.51 0.50
CA CYS A 336 15.04 -1.20 0.38
C CYS A 336 14.94 -0.52 1.75
N GLU A 337 14.66 -1.28 2.81
CA GLU A 337 14.56 -0.76 4.19
C GLU A 337 15.89 -0.17 4.67
N SER A 338 17.02 -0.79 4.34
CA SER A 338 18.34 -0.26 4.70
C SER A 338 18.63 1.11 4.08
N TRP A 339 18.01 1.44 2.94
CA TRP A 339 18.15 2.76 2.31
C TRP A 339 17.35 3.85 3.02
N ASP A 340 16.27 3.48 3.73
CA ASP A 340 15.45 4.44 4.47
C ASP A 340 16.05 4.76 5.86
N GLU A 341 17.00 3.96 6.35
CA GLU A 341 17.68 4.14 7.64
C GLU A 341 18.98 4.99 7.59
N GLU A 342 19.56 5.19 6.40
CA GLU A 342 20.81 5.96 6.20
C GLU A 342 20.60 7.47 6.07
#